data_AF-S0JJ78-F1
#
_entry.id   AF-S0JJ78-F1
#
_cell.length_a   1.000
_cell.length_b   1.000
_cell.length_c   1.000
_cell.angle_alpha   90.00
_cell.angle_beta   90.00
_cell.angle_gamma   90.00
#
_symmetry.space_group_name_H-M   'P 1'
#
loop_
_entity.id
_entity.type
_entity.pdbx_description
1 polymer ?
#
loop_
_entity_poly.entity_id
_entity_poly.type
_entity_poly.pdbx_seq_one_letter_code
_entity_poly.pdbx_strand_id
1 'polypeptide(L)'
;MEIRESIPHVIAEAEKLGYHIDEMAISGGSAGCCLALLYAYRDAKTSPVPVKMVFGAAGPSSFYPEDWKCYGFDRRSEESDAAAREMFGTMAGKELKAEFSTPEYEEEIRDISALLWINENSVPTLAA
;
A
#
# COMPACT_ATOMS: atom_id res chain seq x y z
N MET A 1 3.44 -9.04 5.40
CA MET A 1 4.42 -10.14 5.51
C MET A 1 4.20 -11.19 4.43
N GLU A 2 2.95 -11.58 4.12
CA GLU A 2 2.63 -12.66 3.16
C GLU A 2 3.19 -12.49 1.72
N ILE A 3 3.17 -11.28 1.15
CA ILE A 3 3.61 -11.06 -0.25
C ILE A 3 5.13 -11.26 -0.41
N ARG A 4 5.94 -10.78 0.53
CA ARG A 4 7.41 -10.90 0.44
C ARG A 4 7.86 -12.35 0.50
N GLU A 5 7.25 -13.12 1.39
CA GLU A 5 7.60 -14.52 1.60
C GLU A 5 7.14 -15.42 0.45
N SER A 6 6.08 -15.05 -0.29
CA SER A 6 5.55 -15.89 -1.37
C SER A 6 6.38 -15.84 -2.65
N ILE A 7 7.05 -14.72 -2.96
CA ILE A 7 7.74 -14.52 -4.24
C ILE A 7 8.87 -15.53 -4.49
N PRO A 8 9.77 -15.84 -3.53
CA PRO A 8 10.78 -16.88 -3.73
C PRO A 8 10.18 -18.24 -4.07
N HIS A 9 9.02 -18.59 -3.49
CA HIS A 9 8.33 -19.84 -3.80
C HIS A 9 7.76 -19.84 -5.22
N VAL A 10 7.18 -18.72 -5.66
CA VAL A 10 6.68 -18.57 -7.03
C VAL A 10 7.81 -18.72 -8.04
N ILE A 11 8.94 -18.06 -7.82
CA ILE A 11 10.11 -18.14 -8.71
C ILE A 11 10.67 -19.56 -8.75
N ALA A 12 10.84 -20.20 -7.58
CA ALA A 12 11.36 -21.56 -7.51
C ALA A 12 10.45 -22.57 -8.23
N GLU A 13 9.13 -22.39 -8.17
CA GLU A 13 8.19 -23.25 -8.89
C GLU A 13 8.18 -22.97 -10.39
N ALA A 14 8.22 -21.70 -10.80
CA ALA A 14 8.31 -21.31 -12.20
C ALA A 14 9.57 -21.89 -12.87
N GLU A 15 10.71 -21.84 -12.18
CA GLU A 15 11.99 -22.38 -12.67
C GLU A 15 11.91 -23.90 -12.92
N LYS A 16 11.28 -24.68 -12.02
CA LYS A 16 11.06 -26.12 -12.23
C LYS A 16 10.24 -26.44 -13.48
N LEU A 17 9.34 -25.53 -13.84
CA LEU A 17 8.48 -25.63 -15.02
C LEU A 17 9.15 -25.09 -16.28
N GLY A 18 10.40 -24.61 -16.19
CA GLY A 18 11.15 -24.03 -17.31
C GLY A 18 10.81 -22.57 -17.61
N TYR A 19 10.12 -21.87 -16.70
CA TYR A 19 9.82 -20.45 -16.79
C TYR A 19 10.78 -19.66 -15.91
N HIS A 20 11.82 -19.12 -16.52
CA HIS A 20 12.74 -18.23 -15.82
C HIS A 20 12.08 -16.87 -15.57
N ILE A 21 12.04 -16.44 -14.30
CA ILE A 21 11.54 -15.13 -13.90
C ILE A 21 12.75 -14.31 -13.46
N ASP A 22 13.08 -13.29 -14.23
CA ASP A 22 14.18 -12.35 -13.97
C ASP A 22 13.71 -10.94 -13.60
N GLU A 23 12.43 -10.63 -13.82
CA GLU A 23 11.76 -9.40 -13.40
C GLU A 23 10.26 -9.62 -13.15
N MET A 24 9.62 -8.70 -12.42
CA MET A 24 8.19 -8.82 -12.09
C MET A 24 7.44 -7.49 -12.09
N ALA A 25 6.13 -7.58 -12.30
CA ALA A 25 5.16 -6.56 -11.94
C ALA A 25 4.35 -7.04 -10.73
N ILE A 26 3.89 -6.12 -9.89
CA ILE A 26 2.95 -6.43 -8.81
C ILE A 26 1.61 -5.75 -9.04
N SER A 27 0.54 -6.45 -8.71
CA SER A 27 -0.81 -5.92 -8.93
C SER A 27 -1.79 -6.27 -7.83
N GLY A 28 -2.83 -5.46 -7.70
CA GLY A 28 -3.97 -5.79 -6.85
C GLY A 28 -5.15 -4.85 -7.03
N GLY A 29 -6.32 -5.31 -6.60
CA GLY A 29 -7.56 -4.53 -6.59
C GLY A 29 -8.05 -4.25 -5.18
N SER A 30 -8.72 -3.12 -4.95
CA SER A 30 -9.27 -2.73 -3.64
C SER A 30 -8.19 -2.77 -2.54
N ALA A 31 -8.39 -3.50 -1.44
CA ALA A 31 -7.36 -3.69 -0.42
C ALA A 31 -6.05 -4.27 -1.00
N GLY A 32 -6.13 -5.13 -2.03
CA GLY A 32 -4.97 -5.66 -2.73
C GLY A 32 -4.17 -4.60 -3.50
N CYS A 33 -4.82 -3.53 -3.98
CA CYS A 33 -4.11 -2.39 -4.60
C CYS A 33 -3.22 -1.69 -3.56
N CYS A 34 -3.74 -1.45 -2.35
CA CYS A 34 -2.96 -0.89 -1.24
C CYS A 34 -1.73 -1.77 -0.93
N LEU A 35 -1.92 -3.09 -0.81
CA LEU A 35 -0.82 -4.02 -0.57
C LEU A 35 0.20 -4.05 -1.71
N ALA A 36 -0.24 -3.99 -2.96
CA ALA A 36 0.63 -3.94 -4.13
C ALA A 36 1.47 -2.66 -4.16
N LEU A 37 0.86 -1.51 -3.88
CA LEU A 37 1.54 -0.21 -3.80
C LEU A 37 2.55 -0.17 -2.65
N LEU A 38 2.17 -0.64 -1.45
CA LEU A 38 3.09 -0.76 -0.32
C LEU A 38 4.27 -1.65 -0.66
N TYR A 39 4.03 -2.79 -1.30
CA TYR A 39 5.12 -3.66 -1.72
C TYR A 39 6.03 -2.95 -2.72
N ALA A 40 5.47 -2.33 -3.75
CA ALA A 40 6.22 -1.67 -4.81
C ALA A 40 7.09 -0.50 -4.31
N TYR A 41 6.59 0.31 -3.37
CA TYR A 41 7.29 1.51 -2.94
C TYR A 41 8.14 1.33 -1.68
N ARG A 42 7.72 0.49 -0.74
CA ARG A 42 8.45 0.24 0.52
C ARG A 42 9.32 -1.02 0.46
N ASP A 43 8.83 -2.06 -0.20
CA ASP A 43 9.32 -3.43 -0.02
C ASP A 43 10.05 -4.00 -1.24
N ALA A 44 10.00 -3.34 -2.39
CA ALA A 44 10.55 -3.85 -3.64
C ALA A 44 12.03 -4.24 -3.53
N LYS A 45 12.80 -3.55 -2.66
CA LYS A 45 14.20 -3.87 -2.36
C LYS A 45 14.42 -5.26 -1.73
N THR A 46 13.38 -5.86 -1.15
CA THR A 46 13.42 -7.22 -0.59
C THR A 46 13.03 -8.28 -1.61
N SER A 47 12.58 -7.88 -2.79
CA SER A 47 12.25 -8.81 -3.87
C SER A 47 13.52 -9.50 -4.38
N PRO A 48 13.49 -10.82 -4.63
CA PRO A 48 14.62 -11.54 -5.24
C PRO A 48 14.87 -11.14 -6.71
N VAL A 49 13.88 -10.53 -7.37
CA VAL A 49 13.98 -10.01 -8.74
C VAL A 49 13.46 -8.57 -8.82
N PRO A 50 13.96 -7.72 -9.74
CA PRO A 50 13.49 -6.34 -9.87
C PRO A 50 11.97 -6.24 -10.08
N VAL A 51 11.32 -5.40 -9.27
CA VAL A 51 9.95 -4.94 -9.55
C VAL A 51 10.03 -3.81 -10.58
N LYS A 52 9.32 -3.93 -11.69
CA LYS A 52 9.41 -2.99 -12.82
C LYS A 52 8.25 -2.02 -12.91
N MET A 53 7.10 -2.40 -12.36
CA MET A 53 5.90 -1.57 -12.30
C MET A 53 4.92 -2.11 -11.27
N VAL A 54 3.96 -1.27 -10.87
CA VAL A 54 2.79 -1.67 -10.10
C VAL A 54 1.50 -1.32 -10.86
N PHE A 55 0.54 -2.25 -10.85
CA PHE A 55 -0.81 -2.06 -11.39
C PHE A 55 -1.85 -2.11 -10.26
N GLY A 56 -2.57 -1.01 -10.07
CA GLY A 56 -3.57 -0.87 -9.01
C GLY A 56 -4.96 -0.61 -9.57
N ALA A 57 -5.97 -1.34 -9.09
CA ALA A 57 -7.37 -1.11 -9.45
C ALA A 57 -8.19 -0.69 -8.21
N ALA A 58 -8.72 0.53 -8.20
CA ALA A 58 -9.69 1.02 -7.20
C ALA A 58 -9.37 0.71 -5.72
N GLY A 59 -8.17 1.04 -5.23
CA GLY A 59 -7.83 0.88 -3.82
C GLY A 59 -7.06 2.06 -3.23
N PRO A 60 -6.96 2.12 -1.88
CA PRO A 60 -6.40 3.28 -1.21
C PRO A 60 -4.88 3.32 -1.38
N SER A 61 -4.37 4.47 -1.81
CA SER A 61 -2.93 4.78 -1.84
C SER A 61 -2.49 5.57 -0.59
N SER A 62 -3.43 6.17 0.11
CA SER A 62 -3.24 7.03 1.26
C SER A 62 -4.31 6.79 2.34
N PHE A 63 -4.06 7.31 3.52
CA PHE A 63 -4.96 7.25 4.67
C PHE A 63 -5.30 8.65 5.18
N TYR A 64 -5.51 9.57 4.24
CA TYR A 64 -6.02 10.91 4.54
C TYR A 64 -7.54 10.93 4.40
N PRO A 65 -8.30 11.52 5.34
CA PRO A 65 -9.76 11.56 5.25
C PRO A 65 -10.30 12.08 3.90
N GLU A 66 -9.60 13.04 3.29
CA GLU A 66 -9.99 13.67 2.02
C GLU A 66 -9.99 12.71 0.83
N ASP A 67 -9.19 11.64 0.90
CA ASP A 67 -9.06 10.63 -0.14
C ASP A 67 -10.12 9.52 -0.01
N TRP A 68 -10.86 9.48 1.10
CA TRP A 68 -11.84 8.44 1.45
C TRP A 68 -13.30 8.91 1.29
N LYS A 69 -13.58 9.64 0.21
CA LYS A 69 -14.90 10.24 -0.11
C LYS A 69 -16.03 9.22 -0.21
N CYS A 70 -15.73 8.00 -0.66
CA CYS A 70 -16.72 6.91 -0.73
C CYS A 70 -17.27 6.51 0.65
N TYR A 71 -16.54 6.84 1.73
CA TYR A 71 -16.98 6.69 3.11
C TYR A 71 -17.42 8.01 3.76
N GLY A 72 -17.35 9.13 3.02
CA GLY A 72 -17.74 10.45 3.51
C GLY A 72 -16.78 11.05 4.55
N PHE A 73 -15.54 10.56 4.65
CA PHE A 73 -14.54 11.06 5.60
C PHE A 73 -14.00 12.45 5.21
N ASP A 74 -14.20 12.87 3.97
CA ASP A 74 -13.85 14.20 3.47
C ASP A 74 -14.72 15.33 4.06
N ARG A 75 -15.80 14.99 4.78
CA ARG A 75 -16.72 15.97 5.39
C ARG A 75 -16.11 16.71 6.58
N ARG A 76 -15.07 16.14 7.21
CA ARG A 76 -14.34 16.74 8.36
C ARG A 76 -15.26 17.22 9.49
N SER A 77 -16.34 16.49 9.76
CA SER A 77 -17.12 16.65 10.99
C SER A 77 -16.50 15.83 12.12
N GLU A 78 -16.85 16.14 13.37
CA GLU A 78 -16.41 15.36 14.53
C GLU A 78 -16.76 13.87 14.38
N GLU A 79 -17.95 13.56 13.84
CA GLU A 79 -18.38 12.19 13.55
C GLU A 79 -17.56 11.53 12.43
N SER A 80 -17.31 12.23 11.32
CA SER A 80 -16.53 11.65 10.21
C SER A 80 -15.07 11.46 10.58
N ASP A 81 -14.49 12.38 11.35
CA ASP A 81 -13.11 12.30 11.82
C ASP A 81 -12.96 11.15 12.84
N ALA A 82 -13.92 10.96 13.75
CA ALA A 82 -13.94 9.82 14.66
C ALA A 82 -14.02 8.47 13.91
N ALA A 83 -14.92 8.37 12.91
CA ALA A 83 -15.06 7.16 12.10
C ALA A 83 -13.81 6.86 11.26
N ALA A 84 -13.19 7.90 10.68
CA ALA A 84 -11.92 7.76 9.95
C ALA A 84 -10.80 7.27 10.86
N ARG A 85 -10.67 7.83 12.07
CA ARG A 85 -9.67 7.39 13.07
C ARG A 85 -9.85 5.93 13.45
N GLU A 86 -11.07 5.49 13.71
CA GLU A 86 -11.36 4.09 14.05
C GLU A 86 -11.00 3.15 12.89
N MET A 87 -11.42 3.49 11.68
CA MET A 87 -11.18 2.68 10.50
C MET A 87 -9.69 2.59 10.14
N PHE A 88 -9.00 3.73 10.11
CA PHE A 88 -7.57 3.78 9.80
C PHE A 88 -6.74 3.15 10.92
N GLY A 89 -7.11 3.36 12.18
CA GLY A 89 -6.45 2.74 13.32
C GLY A 89 -6.59 1.22 13.32
N THR A 90 -7.77 0.70 12.97
CA THR A 90 -7.98 -0.74 12.78
C THR A 90 -7.04 -1.30 11.71
N MET A 91 -6.91 -0.62 10.56
CA MET A 91 -6.00 -1.04 9.49
C MET A 91 -4.51 -0.90 9.87
N ALA A 92 -4.16 0.11 10.67
CA ALA A 92 -2.81 0.30 11.21
C ALA A 92 -2.49 -0.69 12.35
N GLY A 93 -3.50 -1.38 12.90
CA GLY A 93 -3.36 -2.21 14.09
C GLY A 93 -3.07 -1.41 15.38
N LYS A 94 -3.38 -0.12 15.40
CA LYS A 94 -3.14 0.78 16.55
C LYS A 94 -4.11 1.94 16.61
N GLU A 95 -4.29 2.51 17.79
CA GLU A 95 -5.03 3.76 17.97
C GLU A 95 -4.25 4.94 17.36
N LEU A 96 -4.94 5.81 16.62
CA LEU A 96 -4.37 7.02 16.00
C LEU A 96 -4.67 8.25 16.86
N LYS A 97 -3.63 8.95 17.32
CA LYS A 97 -3.74 10.03 18.31
C LYS A 97 -3.40 11.39 17.72
N ALA A 98 -2.52 11.44 16.73
CA ALA A 98 -2.12 12.69 16.11
C ALA A 98 -3.28 13.32 15.32
N GLU A 99 -3.30 14.64 15.21
CA GLU A 99 -4.27 15.34 14.36
C GLU A 99 -4.04 15.03 12.88
N PHE A 100 -5.11 14.92 12.10
CA PHE A 100 -4.98 14.66 10.67
C PHE A 100 -4.12 15.74 9.99
N SER A 101 -3.37 15.32 8.97
CA SER A 101 -2.50 16.20 8.17
C SER A 101 -1.33 16.82 8.95
N THR A 102 -0.93 16.26 10.10
CA THR A 102 0.33 16.62 10.76
C THR A 102 1.44 15.60 10.47
N PRO A 103 2.73 15.99 10.60
CA PRO A 103 3.85 15.05 10.47
C PRO A 103 3.76 13.87 11.45
N GLU A 104 3.23 14.10 12.65
CA GLU A 104 3.04 13.04 13.65
C GLU A 104 2.00 12.02 13.17
N TYR A 105 0.95 12.47 12.50
CA TYR A 105 -0.05 11.59 11.90
C TYR A 105 0.52 10.80 10.74
N GLU A 106 1.31 11.43 9.86
CA GLU A 106 2.03 10.73 8.79
C GLU A 106 2.89 9.59 9.34
N GLU A 107 3.57 9.81 10.47
CA GLU A 107 4.35 8.74 11.11
C GLU A 107 3.46 7.64 11.69
N GLU A 108 2.29 7.97 12.23
CA GLU A 108 1.34 6.96 12.68
C GLU A 108 0.83 6.07 11.53
N ILE A 109 0.52 6.64 10.36
CA ILE A 109 -0.01 5.87 9.21
C ILE A 109 1.06 5.40 8.21
N ARG A 110 2.35 5.70 8.44
CA ARG A 110 3.44 5.42 7.50
C ARG A 110 3.45 3.98 7.01
N ASP A 111 3.22 3.01 7.90
CA ASP A 111 3.30 1.59 7.54
C ASP A 111 2.15 1.08 6.65
N ILE A 112 1.06 1.84 6.55
CA ILE A 112 -0.12 1.48 5.74
C ILE A 112 -0.33 2.41 4.55
N SER A 113 0.28 3.59 4.53
CA SER A 113 0.11 4.59 3.47
C SER A 113 1.23 4.53 2.44
N ALA A 114 0.94 3.93 1.28
CA ALA A 114 1.92 3.79 0.20
C ALA A 114 2.43 5.15 -0.31
N LEU A 115 1.60 6.19 -0.30
CA LEU A 115 1.96 7.56 -0.68
C LEU A 115 3.21 8.07 0.07
N LEU A 116 3.37 7.72 1.34
CA LEU A 116 4.48 8.19 2.19
C LEU A 116 5.82 7.49 1.90
N TRP A 117 5.83 6.50 1.00
CA TRP A 117 7.04 5.75 0.59
C TRP A 117 7.55 6.14 -0.80
N ILE A 118 6.82 7.00 -1.52
CA ILE A 118 7.22 7.43 -2.86
C ILE A 118 8.51 8.24 -2.79
N ASN A 119 9.48 7.89 -3.64
CA ASN A 119 10.76 8.58 -3.79
C ASN A 119 11.27 8.44 -5.23
N GLU A 120 12.46 8.96 -5.52
CA GLU A 120 13.07 8.94 -6.86
C GLU A 120 13.32 7.53 -7.43
N ASN A 121 13.29 6.49 -6.61
CA ASN A 121 13.46 5.09 -7.01
C ASN A 121 12.13 4.33 -7.14
N SER A 122 10.99 4.99 -6.94
CA SER A 122 9.68 4.35 -7.07
C SER A 122 9.42 3.90 -8.51
N VAL A 123 8.92 2.68 -8.65
CA VAL A 123 8.54 2.11 -9.95
C VAL A 123 7.33 2.84 -10.55
N PRO A 124 7.17 2.87 -11.88
CA PRO A 124 5.99 3.43 -12.51
C PRO A 124 4.71 2.71 -12.10
N THR A 125 3.61 3.46 -12.06
CA THR A 125 2.30 3.00 -11.61
C THR A 125 1.25 3.17 -12.68
N LEU A 126 0.52 2.09 -12.96
CA LEU A 126 -0.70 2.13 -13.74
C LEU A 126 -1.90 2.04 -12.79
N ALA A 127 -2.68 3.12 -12.70
CA ALA A 127 -3.88 3.19 -11.87
C ALA A 127 -5.14 3.06 -12.76
N ALA A 128 -6.06 2.18 -12.36
CA ALA A 128 -7.31 1.85 -13.06
C ALA A 128 -8.55 2.00 -12.17
#